data_AF-J0QIJ6-F1
#
_entry.id   AF-J0QIJ6-F1
#
_cell.length_a   1.000
_cell.length_b   1.000
_cell.length_c   1.000
_cell.angle_alpha   90.00
_cell.angle_beta   90.00
_cell.angle_gamma   90.00
#
_symmetry.space_group_name_H-M   'P 1'
#
loop_
_entity.id
_entity.type
_entity.pdbx_description
1 polymer ?
#
loop_
_entity_poly.entity_id
_entity_poly.type
_entity_poly.pdbx_seq_one_letter_code
_entity_poly.pdbx_strand_id
1 'polypeptide(L)'
;MKHESGLPFAIDRSRGKEEQQSVVFYGQRPFIQSGELNEVQTIIRGRHDRLGRLVASEGDRVERADAFVNKEMRTVTLTEGKIYIAGDIFPVLEAVLNNVPMVGRLEIGVKLQKKWITHEDDPELLGQVAGTLAEGEPGAARETAQLVWALKEDAQTGTFFPVYILQDGVLIDQKSPSLLEPAMQAIATYDRAHGHYIVSGCRVSALGPNNG
;
A
#
# COMPACT_ATOMS: atom_id res chain seq x y z
N MET A 1 6.98 -10.01 -21.71
CA MET A 1 7.66 -10.83 -20.69
C MET A 1 6.61 -11.67 -19.99
N LYS A 2 6.98 -12.69 -19.20
CA LYS A 2 5.99 -13.41 -18.39
C LYS A 2 5.41 -12.46 -17.33
N HIS A 3 4.11 -12.55 -17.09
CA HIS A 3 3.44 -11.83 -16.02
C HIS A 3 3.91 -12.34 -14.64
N GLU A 4 3.88 -11.50 -13.59
CA GLU A 4 4.33 -11.91 -12.23
C GLU A 4 3.56 -13.07 -11.62
N SER A 5 2.31 -13.24 -12.06
CA SER A 5 1.46 -14.32 -11.57
C SER A 5 2.03 -15.70 -11.83
N GLY A 6 2.97 -15.84 -12.78
CA GLY A 6 3.49 -17.13 -13.21
C GLY A 6 2.47 -17.98 -13.98
N LEU A 7 1.24 -17.49 -14.18
CA LEU A 7 0.19 -18.20 -14.90
C LEU A 7 0.63 -18.47 -16.35
N PRO A 8 0.33 -19.66 -16.90
CA PRO A 8 0.69 -20.01 -18.27
C PRO A 8 0.17 -18.98 -19.26
N PHE A 9 1.02 -18.58 -20.21
CA PHE A 9 0.70 -17.63 -21.28
C PHE A 9 0.23 -16.24 -20.84
N ALA A 10 0.28 -15.92 -19.54
CA ALA A 10 0.07 -14.56 -19.05
C ALA A 10 1.28 -13.69 -19.41
N ILE A 11 1.04 -12.69 -20.26
CA ILE A 11 2.08 -11.81 -20.81
C ILE A 11 1.86 -10.39 -20.29
N ASP A 12 2.97 -9.74 -19.93
CA ASP A 12 3.04 -8.30 -19.71
C ASP A 12 4.38 -7.81 -20.26
N ARG A 13 4.35 -6.90 -21.24
CA ARG A 13 5.54 -6.31 -21.88
C ARG A 13 5.85 -4.90 -21.37
N SER A 14 5.05 -4.35 -20.46
CA SER A 14 5.20 -2.98 -19.90
C SER A 14 5.98 -2.95 -18.59
N ARG A 15 6.24 -4.10 -17.97
CA ARG A 15 7.12 -4.19 -16.81
C ARG A 15 8.50 -3.58 -17.09
N GLY A 16 8.93 -2.70 -16.19
CA GLY A 16 10.20 -1.98 -16.28
C GLY A 16 10.24 -0.88 -17.34
N LYS A 17 9.09 -0.52 -17.95
CA LYS A 17 8.98 0.53 -18.97
C LYS A 17 8.15 1.69 -18.45
N GLU A 18 8.65 2.36 -17.42
CA GLU A 18 7.94 3.42 -16.70
C GLU A 18 7.62 4.65 -17.57
N GLU A 19 8.33 4.82 -18.68
CA GLU A 19 8.11 5.87 -19.67
C GLU A 19 6.80 5.70 -20.44
N GLN A 20 6.25 4.47 -20.52
CA GLN A 20 5.00 4.20 -21.23
C GLN A 20 3.80 4.84 -20.50
N GLN A 21 2.94 5.53 -21.26
CA GLN A 21 1.79 6.27 -20.70
C GLN A 21 0.41 5.70 -21.08
N SER A 22 0.34 4.94 -22.17
CA SER A 22 -0.89 4.28 -22.65
C SER A 22 -0.56 3.21 -23.70
N VAL A 23 -1.55 2.38 -24.03
CA VAL A 23 -1.55 1.50 -25.21
C VAL A 23 -2.43 2.14 -26.28
N VAL A 24 -2.01 2.08 -27.55
CA VAL A 24 -2.76 2.60 -28.69
C VAL A 24 -3.05 1.46 -29.67
N PHE A 25 -4.34 1.17 -29.88
CA PHE A 25 -4.79 0.21 -30.89
C PHE A 25 -4.91 0.91 -32.24
N TYR A 26 -4.19 0.46 -33.26
CA TYR A 26 -4.12 1.10 -34.56
C TYR A 26 -4.19 0.07 -35.70
N GLY A 27 -4.55 0.53 -36.91
CA GLY A 27 -4.70 -0.30 -38.10
C GLY A 27 -6.15 -0.47 -38.53
N GLN A 28 -6.37 -1.01 -39.74
CA GLN A 28 -7.72 -1.09 -40.31
C GLN A 28 -8.60 -2.16 -39.64
N ARG A 29 -8.00 -3.23 -39.09
CA ARG A 29 -8.69 -4.34 -38.41
C ARG A 29 -7.77 -4.99 -37.37
N PRO A 30 -7.44 -4.31 -36.25
CA PRO A 30 -6.55 -4.88 -35.24
C PRO A 30 -7.26 -5.99 -34.44
N PHE A 31 -6.53 -7.05 -34.13
CA PHE A 31 -6.93 -8.04 -33.12
C PHE A 31 -6.26 -7.69 -31.79
N ILE A 32 -7.03 -7.64 -30.72
CA ILE A 32 -6.51 -7.36 -29.37
C ILE A 32 -5.84 -8.62 -28.82
N GLN A 33 -4.70 -8.45 -28.16
CA GLN A 33 -3.98 -9.49 -27.44
C GLN A 33 -4.27 -9.36 -25.93
N SER A 34 -4.48 -10.47 -25.23
CA SER A 34 -4.71 -10.46 -23.78
C SER A 34 -3.59 -9.76 -23.00
N GLY A 35 -2.34 -9.89 -23.48
CA GLY A 35 -1.19 -9.18 -22.90
C GLY A 35 -1.31 -7.65 -22.93
N GLU A 36 -2.01 -7.08 -23.91
CA GLU A 36 -2.24 -5.63 -23.99
C GLU A 36 -3.13 -5.15 -22.84
N LEU A 37 -4.07 -5.98 -22.37
CA LEU A 37 -4.90 -5.65 -21.20
C LEU A 37 -4.12 -5.73 -19.89
N ASN A 38 -3.12 -6.61 -19.79
CA ASN A 38 -2.21 -6.64 -18.65
C ASN A 38 -1.27 -5.42 -18.66
N GLU A 39 -0.79 -5.04 -19.85
CA GLU A 39 0.05 -3.85 -20.06
C GLU A 39 -0.68 -2.56 -19.68
N VAL A 40 -1.95 -2.43 -20.08
CA VAL A 40 -2.80 -1.31 -19.67
C VAL A 40 -2.88 -1.22 -18.15
N GLN A 41 -3.06 -2.33 -17.43
CA GLN A 41 -3.09 -2.34 -15.97
C GLN A 41 -1.76 -1.90 -15.37
N THR A 42 -0.64 -2.43 -15.85
CA THR A 42 0.70 -2.07 -15.38
C THR A 42 1.01 -0.59 -15.59
N ILE A 43 0.70 -0.04 -16.77
CA ILE A 43 0.87 1.37 -17.10
C ILE A 43 0.01 2.25 -16.17
N ILE A 44 -1.25 1.90 -15.98
CA ILE A 44 -2.18 2.66 -15.14
C ILE A 44 -1.72 2.63 -13.68
N ARG A 45 -1.34 1.47 -13.14
CA ARG A 45 -0.84 1.34 -11.76
C ARG A 45 0.45 2.14 -11.55
N GLY A 46 1.40 2.08 -12.48
CA GLY A 46 2.63 2.88 -12.40
C GLY A 46 2.37 4.39 -12.38
N ARG A 47 1.36 4.87 -13.13
CA ARG A 47 0.95 6.28 -13.07
C ARG A 47 0.31 6.65 -11.72
N HIS A 48 -0.56 5.80 -11.19
CA HIS A 48 -1.19 6.03 -9.89
C HIS A 48 -0.17 6.00 -8.75
N ASP A 49 0.77 5.05 -8.77
CA ASP A 49 1.83 4.93 -7.77
C ASP A 49 2.72 6.18 -7.75
N ARG A 50 3.16 6.67 -8.91
CA ARG A 50 3.94 7.92 -8.99
C ARG A 50 3.19 9.14 -8.45
N LEU A 51 1.87 9.22 -8.67
CA LEU A 51 1.05 10.30 -8.11
C LEU A 51 0.90 10.17 -6.59
N GLY A 52 0.59 8.96 -6.10
CA GLY A 52 0.38 8.72 -4.68
C GLY A 52 1.64 8.91 -3.85
N ARG A 53 2.82 8.56 -4.40
CA ARG A 53 4.13 8.82 -3.78
C ARG A 53 4.45 10.30 -3.51
N LEU A 54 3.71 11.24 -4.12
CA LEU A 54 3.86 12.66 -3.83
C LEU A 54 3.27 13.05 -2.47
N VAL A 55 2.37 12.25 -1.91
CA VAL A 55 1.60 12.57 -0.70
C VAL A 55 1.67 11.50 0.38
N ALA A 56 2.05 10.26 0.03
CA ALA A 56 2.22 9.15 0.96
C ALA A 56 3.46 8.32 0.61
N SER A 57 4.19 7.88 1.63
CA SER A 57 5.31 6.95 1.49
C SER A 57 4.86 5.51 1.75
N GLU A 58 5.56 4.57 1.12
CA GLU A 58 5.36 3.14 1.37
C GLU A 58 5.54 2.82 2.86
N GLY A 59 4.53 2.18 3.46
CA GLY A 59 4.53 1.86 4.88
C GLY A 59 3.87 2.93 5.77
N ASP A 60 3.39 4.04 5.18
CA ASP A 60 2.65 5.05 5.93
C ASP A 60 1.35 4.47 6.50
N ARG A 61 1.17 4.62 7.80
CA ARG A 61 -0.06 4.23 8.51
C ARG A 61 -1.12 5.30 8.29
N VAL A 62 -2.19 4.93 7.59
CA VAL A 62 -3.33 5.81 7.26
C VAL A 62 -4.38 5.82 8.37
N GLU A 63 -4.63 4.66 8.99
CA GLU A 63 -5.59 4.51 10.09
C GLU A 63 -5.08 3.42 11.05
N ARG A 64 -4.95 3.74 12.35
CA ARG A 64 -4.47 2.81 13.40
C ARG A 64 -3.12 2.16 13.05
N ALA A 65 -3.02 0.83 13.08
CA ALA A 65 -1.81 0.05 12.88
C ALA A 65 -0.71 0.37 13.92
N ASP A 66 -1.10 0.49 15.18
CA ASP A 66 -0.23 0.85 16.31
C ASP A 66 0.64 -0.33 16.78
N ALA A 67 1.82 -0.04 17.30
CA ALA A 67 2.77 -1.03 17.82
C ALA A 67 3.07 -0.82 19.30
N PHE A 68 3.05 -1.91 20.07
CA PHE A 68 3.37 -1.94 21.49
C PHE A 68 4.47 -2.97 21.76
N VAL A 69 5.58 -2.54 22.37
CA VAL A 69 6.73 -3.40 22.65
C VAL A 69 6.71 -3.87 24.09
N ASN A 70 6.82 -5.19 24.30
CA ASN A 70 7.14 -5.77 25.59
C ASN A 70 8.59 -6.29 25.59
N LYS A 71 9.48 -5.55 26.26
CA LYS A 71 10.91 -5.87 26.32
C LYS A 71 11.22 -7.15 27.10
N GLU A 72 10.46 -7.43 28.15
CA GLU A 72 10.66 -8.60 29.01
C GLU A 72 10.30 -9.89 28.28
N MET A 73 9.14 -9.90 27.62
CA MET A 73 8.66 -11.04 26.84
C MET A 73 9.27 -11.13 25.43
N ARG A 74 10.01 -10.11 25.01
CA ARG A 74 10.56 -9.98 23.65
C ARG A 74 9.47 -10.09 22.57
N THR A 75 8.35 -9.43 22.81
CA THR A 75 7.21 -9.42 21.88
C THR A 75 6.87 -8.01 21.41
N VAL A 76 6.28 -7.92 20.22
CA VAL A 76 5.69 -6.68 19.69
C VAL A 76 4.26 -6.98 19.26
N THR A 77 3.30 -6.31 19.89
CA THR A 77 1.88 -6.40 19.54
C THR A 77 1.55 -5.30 18.55
N LEU A 78 0.94 -5.67 17.42
CA LEU A 78 0.56 -4.79 16.33
C LEU A 78 -0.96 -4.84 16.17
N THR A 79 -1.61 -3.68 16.16
CA THR A 79 -3.07 -3.62 16.02
C THR A 79 -3.49 -3.69 14.55
N GLU A 80 -4.78 -3.94 14.32
CA GLU A 80 -5.37 -3.77 13.00
C GLU A 80 -5.32 -2.31 12.54
N GLY A 81 -5.33 -2.10 11.23
CA GLY A 81 -5.31 -0.76 10.66
C GLY A 81 -5.27 -0.76 9.14
N LYS A 82 -4.91 0.39 8.58
CA LYS A 82 -4.75 0.61 7.15
C LYS A 82 -3.40 1.24 6.85
N ILE A 83 -2.70 0.66 5.89
CA ILE A 83 -1.34 1.07 5.51
C ILE A 83 -1.29 1.31 4.02
N TYR A 84 -0.64 2.40 3.62
CA TYR A 84 -0.41 2.74 2.23
C TYR A 84 0.76 1.93 1.66
N ILE A 85 0.48 1.09 0.66
CA ILE A 85 1.45 0.20 0.01
C ILE A 85 1.15 0.10 -1.48
N ALA A 86 2.19 0.20 -2.32
CA ALA A 86 2.16 -0.04 -3.77
C ALA A 86 1.05 0.73 -4.51
N GLY A 87 0.87 2.00 -4.14
CA GLY A 87 -0.12 2.87 -4.78
C GLY A 87 -1.54 2.78 -4.21
N ASP A 88 -1.80 1.95 -3.19
CA ASP A 88 -3.14 1.72 -2.62
C ASP A 88 -3.11 1.62 -1.08
N ILE A 89 -4.28 1.60 -0.45
CA ILE A 89 -4.46 1.51 1.00
C ILE A 89 -5.02 0.13 1.33
N PHE A 90 -4.21 -0.69 2.01
CA PHE A 90 -4.60 -2.05 2.38
C PHE A 90 -4.94 -2.15 3.86
N PRO A 91 -5.98 -2.93 4.23
CA PRO A 91 -6.17 -3.32 5.61
C PRO A 91 -5.08 -4.31 6.05
N VAL A 92 -4.68 -4.23 7.32
CA VAL A 92 -3.84 -5.21 7.99
C VAL A 92 -4.54 -5.66 9.28
N LEU A 93 -4.51 -6.96 9.54
CA LEU A 93 -5.07 -7.53 10.77
C LEU A 93 -4.09 -7.40 11.94
N GLU A 94 -4.59 -7.48 13.16
CA GLU A 94 -3.73 -7.52 14.35
C GLU A 94 -2.81 -8.74 14.36
N ALA A 95 -1.63 -8.59 14.95
CA ALA A 95 -0.66 -9.68 15.10
C ALA A 95 0.24 -9.47 16.31
N VAL A 96 0.81 -10.56 16.82
CA VAL A 96 1.87 -10.52 17.84
C VAL A 96 3.12 -11.15 17.26
N LEU A 97 4.17 -10.33 17.10
CA LEU A 97 5.49 -10.81 16.73
C LEU A 97 6.22 -11.30 17.99
N ASN A 98 6.67 -12.56 17.94
CA ASN A 98 7.35 -13.22 19.04
C ASN A 98 8.86 -13.29 18.78
N ASN A 99 9.65 -13.44 19.85
CA ASN A 99 11.11 -13.60 19.78
C ASN A 99 11.81 -12.45 19.02
N VAL A 100 11.30 -11.23 19.16
CA VAL A 100 11.83 -10.05 18.48
C VAL A 100 13.15 -9.64 19.15
N PRO A 101 14.26 -9.48 18.39
CA PRO A 101 15.52 -8.97 18.94
C PRO A 101 15.35 -7.57 19.53
N MET A 102 15.60 -7.42 20.84
CA MET A 102 15.47 -6.15 21.56
C MET A 102 16.77 -5.34 21.61
N VAL A 103 17.79 -5.74 20.85
CA VAL A 103 19.11 -5.09 20.78
C VAL A 103 19.47 -4.88 19.32
N GLY A 104 20.04 -3.70 19.02
CA GLY A 104 20.36 -3.29 17.67
C GLY A 104 19.17 -2.67 16.95
N ARG A 105 19.33 -2.50 15.63
CA ARG A 105 18.33 -1.92 14.74
C ARG A 105 17.57 -3.03 14.01
N LEU A 106 16.25 -2.98 14.06
CA LEU A 106 15.35 -3.92 13.41
C LEU A 106 14.23 -3.18 12.69
N GLU A 107 13.90 -3.63 11.48
CA GLU A 107 12.74 -3.16 10.72
C GLU A 107 11.56 -4.08 10.98
N ILE A 108 10.46 -3.50 11.45
CA ILE A 108 9.15 -4.15 11.58
C ILE A 108 8.26 -3.57 10.50
N GLY A 109 7.54 -4.42 9.77
CA GLY A 109 6.76 -3.97 8.65
C GLY A 109 5.70 -4.97 8.25
N VAL A 110 5.23 -4.83 7.02
CA VAL A 110 4.23 -5.73 6.45
C VAL A 110 4.80 -6.42 5.21
N LYS A 111 4.35 -7.63 4.95
CA LYS A 111 4.56 -8.31 3.66
C LYS A 111 3.29 -8.24 2.83
N LEU A 112 3.41 -7.71 1.62
CA LEU A 112 2.35 -7.74 0.62
C LEU A 112 2.34 -9.12 -0.04
N GLN A 113 1.28 -9.88 0.21
CA GLN A 113 1.08 -11.20 -0.33
C GLN A 113 0.04 -11.14 -1.44
N LYS A 114 0.44 -11.50 -2.65
CA LYS A 114 -0.45 -11.56 -3.82
C LYS A 114 -0.84 -13.00 -4.12
N LYS A 115 -2.08 -13.20 -4.52
CA LYS A 115 -2.60 -14.47 -5.06
C LYS A 115 -3.35 -14.18 -6.36
N TRP A 116 -3.35 -15.16 -7.27
CA TRP A 116 -4.16 -15.13 -8.47
C TRP A 116 -5.20 -16.24 -8.39
N ILE A 117 -6.48 -15.85 -8.43
CA ILE A 117 -7.64 -16.73 -8.38
C ILE A 117 -8.07 -16.99 -9.82
N THR A 118 -8.13 -18.26 -10.21
CA THR A 118 -8.54 -18.66 -11.56
C THR A 118 -9.91 -19.35 -11.53
N HIS A 119 -10.42 -19.74 -12.70
CA HIS A 119 -11.64 -20.54 -12.81
C HIS A 119 -11.58 -21.87 -12.06
N GLU A 120 -10.38 -22.40 -11.77
CA GLU A 120 -10.19 -23.61 -10.97
C GLU A 120 -10.51 -23.35 -9.49
N ASP A 121 -10.25 -22.13 -9.00
CA ASP A 121 -10.58 -21.71 -7.64
C ASP A 121 -12.03 -21.19 -7.54
N ASP A 122 -12.49 -20.47 -8.58
CA ASP A 122 -13.78 -19.79 -8.63
C ASP A 122 -14.48 -20.02 -10.00
N PRO A 123 -15.42 -20.98 -10.08
CA PRO A 123 -16.14 -21.29 -11.31
C PRO A 123 -16.94 -20.12 -11.90
N GLU A 124 -17.24 -19.05 -11.14
CA GLU A 124 -17.92 -17.87 -11.68
C GLU A 124 -17.07 -17.12 -12.72
N LEU A 125 -15.76 -17.40 -12.76
CA LEU A 125 -14.83 -16.83 -13.75
C LEU A 125 -14.90 -17.51 -15.12
N LEU A 126 -15.75 -18.51 -15.31
CA LEU A 126 -16.06 -19.08 -16.63
C LEU A 126 -17.01 -18.15 -17.40
N GLY A 127 -16.99 -18.23 -18.74
CA GLY A 127 -17.96 -17.47 -19.54
C GLY A 127 -19.40 -17.91 -19.27
N GLN A 128 -20.22 -16.96 -18.85
CA GLN A 128 -21.57 -17.22 -18.32
C GLN A 128 -22.69 -17.10 -19.36
N VAL A 129 -22.39 -16.55 -20.55
CA VAL A 129 -23.42 -16.25 -21.55
C VAL A 129 -23.66 -17.44 -22.46
N ALA A 130 -24.81 -18.08 -22.27
CA ALA A 130 -25.21 -19.26 -23.03
C ALA A 130 -25.27 -19.01 -24.54
N GLY A 131 -24.80 -19.98 -25.33
CA GLY A 131 -24.77 -19.96 -26.79
C GLY A 131 -23.66 -19.12 -27.40
N THR A 132 -22.76 -18.56 -26.60
CA THR A 132 -21.58 -17.82 -27.10
C THR A 132 -20.36 -18.72 -27.22
N LEU A 133 -19.39 -18.34 -28.05
CA LEU A 133 -18.11 -19.04 -28.15
C LEU A 133 -17.30 -19.02 -26.84
N ALA A 134 -17.65 -18.15 -25.90
CA ALA A 134 -16.99 -18.04 -24.61
C ALA A 134 -17.70 -18.81 -23.51
N GLU A 135 -18.88 -19.39 -23.76
CA GLU A 135 -19.62 -20.16 -22.74
C GLU A 135 -18.75 -21.29 -22.19
N GLY A 136 -18.57 -21.32 -20.86
CA GLY A 136 -17.77 -22.32 -20.18
C GLY A 136 -16.24 -22.19 -20.38
N GLU A 137 -15.77 -21.18 -21.12
CA GLU A 137 -14.34 -20.96 -21.33
C GLU A 137 -13.70 -20.22 -20.13
N PRO A 138 -12.45 -20.57 -19.75
CA PRO A 138 -11.70 -19.87 -18.71
C PRO A 138 -11.54 -18.36 -18.95
N GLY A 139 -12.03 -17.56 -18.01
CA GLY A 139 -11.83 -16.12 -18.00
C GLY A 139 -10.49 -15.68 -17.40
N ALA A 140 -10.26 -14.36 -17.39
CA ALA A 140 -9.09 -13.76 -16.76
C ALA A 140 -9.08 -14.02 -15.24
N ALA A 141 -7.90 -14.32 -14.69
CA ALA A 141 -7.72 -14.48 -13.25
C ALA A 141 -7.98 -13.17 -12.47
N ARG A 142 -8.29 -13.27 -11.18
CA ARG A 142 -8.36 -12.13 -10.25
C ARG A 142 -7.09 -12.06 -9.41
N GLU A 143 -6.42 -10.92 -9.41
CA GLU A 143 -5.36 -10.62 -8.45
C GLU A 143 -6.02 -10.23 -7.13
N THR A 144 -5.69 -10.93 -6.05
CA THR A 144 -6.01 -10.53 -4.68
C THR A 144 -4.71 -10.25 -3.94
N ALA A 145 -4.76 -9.32 -3.00
CA ALA A 145 -3.61 -8.97 -2.19
C ALA A 145 -4.02 -8.71 -0.74
N GLN A 146 -3.12 -9.06 0.18
CA GLN A 146 -3.29 -8.82 1.61
C GLN A 146 -1.97 -8.38 2.25
N LEU A 147 -2.08 -7.64 3.35
CA LEU A 147 -0.95 -7.32 4.20
C LEU A 147 -0.91 -8.23 5.42
N VAL A 148 0.27 -8.70 5.76
CA VAL A 148 0.53 -9.43 7.00
C VAL A 148 1.72 -8.81 7.71
N TRP A 149 1.60 -8.57 9.02
CA TRP A 149 2.71 -8.11 9.84
C TRP A 149 3.86 -9.13 9.81
N ALA A 150 5.07 -8.61 9.64
CA ALA A 150 6.24 -9.42 9.39
C ALA A 150 7.53 -8.74 9.89
N LEU A 151 8.54 -9.56 10.16
CA LEU A 151 9.92 -9.10 10.20
C LEU A 151 10.52 -9.26 8.79
N LYS A 152 11.48 -8.40 8.45
CA LYS A 152 12.14 -8.41 7.14
C LYS A 152 12.66 -9.80 6.74
N GLU A 153 13.37 -10.42 7.67
CA GLU A 153 14.04 -11.72 7.49
C GLU A 153 13.17 -12.90 7.94
N ASP A 154 11.87 -12.72 8.18
CA ASP A 154 11.01 -13.86 8.50
C ASP A 154 10.73 -14.74 7.26
N ALA A 155 10.28 -15.96 7.52
CA ALA A 155 10.01 -16.96 6.48
C ALA A 155 8.70 -16.72 5.71
N GLN A 156 7.93 -15.67 6.03
CA GLN A 156 6.67 -15.40 5.34
C GLN A 156 6.96 -14.97 3.89
N THR A 157 6.08 -15.35 2.97
CA THR A 157 6.16 -14.92 1.56
C THR A 157 5.68 -13.49 1.38
N GLY A 158 6.07 -12.87 0.27
CA GLY A 158 5.61 -11.54 -0.13
C GLY A 158 6.71 -10.49 -0.10
N THR A 159 6.40 -9.31 -0.66
CA THR A 159 7.32 -8.17 -0.68
C THR A 159 7.25 -7.44 0.64
N PHE A 160 8.38 -7.28 1.33
CA PHE A 160 8.46 -6.59 2.61
C PHE A 160 8.50 -5.07 2.43
N PHE A 161 7.71 -4.36 3.24
CA PHE A 161 7.69 -2.91 3.34
C PHE A 161 7.84 -2.51 4.82
N PRO A 162 8.85 -1.68 5.17
CA PRO A 162 9.06 -1.26 6.54
C PRO A 162 7.97 -0.27 6.99
N VAL A 163 7.54 -0.38 8.25
CA VAL A 163 6.55 0.53 8.87
C VAL A 163 7.14 1.16 10.13
N TYR A 164 7.83 0.36 10.95
CA TYR A 164 8.49 0.79 12.17
C TYR A 164 9.97 0.44 12.16
N ILE A 165 10.75 1.26 12.86
CA ILE A 165 12.12 0.93 13.22
C ILE A 165 12.16 0.72 14.73
N LEU A 166 12.59 -0.46 15.14
CA LEU A 166 12.88 -0.78 16.53
C LEU A 166 14.39 -0.62 16.76
N GLN A 167 14.77 0.20 17.73
CA GLN A 167 16.16 0.42 18.13
C GLN A 167 16.30 0.12 19.62
N ASP A 168 17.07 -0.92 19.95
CA ASP A 168 17.34 -1.32 21.35
C ASP A 168 16.04 -1.47 22.19
N GLY A 169 15.02 -2.06 21.56
CA GLY A 169 13.70 -2.31 22.13
C GLY A 169 12.80 -1.07 22.24
N VAL A 170 13.21 0.08 21.67
CA VAL A 170 12.41 1.30 21.60
C VAL A 170 11.94 1.50 20.18
N LEU A 171 10.62 1.71 19.99
CA LEU A 171 10.08 2.10 18.69
C LEU A 171 10.52 3.54 18.40
N ILE A 172 11.22 3.71 17.30
CA ILE A 172 11.45 5.02 16.71
C ILE A 172 10.19 5.35 15.93
N ASP A 173 9.26 6.04 16.58
CA ASP A 173 8.02 6.49 15.96
C ASP A 173 8.33 7.56 14.91
N GLN A 174 8.32 7.15 13.65
CA GLN A 174 8.18 8.08 12.55
C GLN A 174 6.69 8.40 12.49
N LYS A 175 6.31 9.52 13.12
CA LYS A 175 4.98 10.10 13.01
C LYS A 175 4.54 9.98 11.54
N SER A 176 3.40 9.33 11.29
CA SER A 176 2.85 9.23 9.93
C SER A 176 2.84 10.64 9.35
N PRO A 177 3.50 10.88 8.20
CA PRO A 177 3.32 12.14 7.50
C PRO A 177 1.82 12.31 7.33
N SER A 178 1.28 13.43 7.82
CA SER A 178 -0.10 13.74 7.48
C SER A 178 -0.15 13.76 5.95
N LEU A 179 -1.16 13.16 5.32
CA LEU A 179 -1.32 13.19 3.85
C LEU A 179 -1.28 14.63 3.29
N LEU A 180 -1.61 15.61 4.13
CA LEU A 180 -1.57 17.03 3.83
C LEU A 180 -0.27 17.71 4.26
N GLU A 181 0.68 17.04 4.88
CA GLU A 181 1.89 17.66 5.45
C GLU A 181 2.80 18.25 4.36
N PRO A 182 3.01 17.59 3.20
CA PRO A 182 3.68 18.22 2.07
C PRO A 182 2.90 19.43 1.51
N ALA A 183 1.56 19.34 1.42
CA ALA A 183 0.72 20.45 0.97
C ALA A 183 0.72 21.62 1.98
N MET A 184 0.67 21.32 3.28
CA MET A 184 0.76 22.27 4.38
C MET A 184 2.14 22.90 4.45
N GLN A 185 3.21 22.17 4.15
CA GLN A 185 4.57 22.70 4.13
C GLN A 185 4.80 23.61 2.92
N ALA A 186 4.24 23.25 1.75
CA ALA A 186 4.22 24.12 0.58
C ALA A 186 3.42 25.41 0.87
N ILE A 187 2.22 25.29 1.46
CA ILE A 187 1.42 26.43 1.91
C ILE A 187 2.20 27.24 2.95
N ALA A 188 2.78 26.63 3.98
CA ALA A 188 3.52 27.31 5.04
C ALA A 188 4.76 28.05 4.52
N THR A 189 5.39 27.56 3.45
CA THR A 189 6.49 28.28 2.78
C THR A 189 5.97 29.52 2.07
N TYR A 190 4.82 29.43 1.39
CA TYR A 190 4.14 30.57 0.78
C TYR A 190 3.67 31.58 1.84
N ASP A 191 3.12 31.10 2.95
CA ASP A 191 2.63 31.87 4.10
C ASP A 191 3.78 32.66 4.77
N ARG A 192 4.92 32.01 5.02
CA ARG A 192 6.12 32.62 5.62
C ARG A 192 6.75 33.70 4.73
N ALA A 193 6.59 33.60 3.41
CA ALA A 193 7.15 34.57 2.46
C ALA A 193 6.31 35.85 2.32
N HIS A 194 5.04 35.87 2.74
CA HIS A 194 4.10 36.96 2.43
C HIS A 194 3.49 37.71 3.62
N GLY A 195 3.94 37.49 4.87
CA GLY A 195 3.77 38.47 5.95
C GLY A 195 3.46 37.93 7.34
N HIS A 196 3.42 38.85 8.32
CA HIS A 196 3.03 38.58 9.70
C HIS A 196 1.52 38.76 9.89
N TYR A 197 0.85 37.78 10.51
CA TYR A 197 -0.55 37.90 10.91
C TYR A 197 -0.65 38.39 12.35
N ILE A 198 -1.50 39.38 12.62
CA ILE A 198 -1.94 39.70 13.98
C ILE A 198 -3.21 38.89 14.25
N VAL A 199 -3.12 37.87 15.11
CA VAL A 199 -4.29 37.13 15.58
C VAL A 199 -4.91 37.92 16.73
N SER A 200 -5.99 38.64 16.45
CA SER A 200 -6.85 39.27 17.48
C SER A 200 -8.13 38.44 17.64
N GLY A 201 -8.32 37.81 18.80
CA GLY A 201 -9.56 37.08 19.10
C GLY A 201 -9.41 35.85 20.00
N CYS A 202 -8.19 35.32 20.16
CA CYS A 202 -7.94 34.22 21.10
C CYS A 202 -7.79 34.78 22.53
N ARG A 203 -8.91 35.02 23.22
CA ARG A 203 -8.90 35.31 24.66
C ARG A 203 -8.82 34.00 25.42
N VAL A 204 -7.68 33.73 26.04
CA VAL A 204 -7.52 32.61 26.98
C VAL A 204 -8.14 33.02 28.32
N SER A 205 -9.20 32.35 28.73
CA SER A 205 -9.68 32.38 30.12
C SER A 205 -9.14 31.15 30.83
N ALA A 206 -8.39 31.36 31.92
CA ALA A 206 -8.03 30.27 32.81
C ALA A 206 -9.29 29.77 33.52
N LEU A 207 -9.65 28.51 33.32
CA LEU A 207 -10.51 27.81 34.28
C LEU A 207 -9.63 27.50 35.50
N GLY A 208 -9.69 28.38 36.50
CA GLY A 208 -9.07 28.13 37.79
C GLY A 208 -9.72 26.93 38.48
N PRO A 209 -8.99 26.17 39.31
CA PRO A 209 -9.59 25.13 40.12
C PRO A 209 -10.46 25.80 41.20
N ASN A 210 -11.75 25.49 41.16
CA ASN A 210 -12.80 25.80 42.15
C ASN A 210 -13.66 27.06 41.88
N ASN A 211 -14.87 26.86 41.35
CA ASN A 211 -16.10 26.83 42.18
C ASN A 211 -17.38 26.74 41.33
N GLY A 212 -18.19 25.70 41.56
CA GLY A 212 -19.57 25.56 41.07
C GLY A 212 -19.94 24.12 40.75
#